data_AF-A0A9W6RJI6-F1
#
_entry.id   AF-A0A9W6RJI6-F1
#
_cell.length_a   1.000
_cell.length_b   1.000
_cell.length_c   1.000
_cell.angle_alpha   90.00
_cell.angle_beta   90.00
_cell.angle_gamma   90.00
#
_symmetry.space_group_name_H-M   'P 1'
#
loop_
_entity.id
_entity.type
_entity.pdbx_description
1 polymer ?
#
loop_
_entity_poly.entity_id
_entity_poly.type
_entity_poly.pdbx_seq_one_letter_code
_entity_poly.pdbx_strand_id
1 'polypeptide(L)'
;MTLAVVVATETVAPESSPTAGLALRGGTVIGRLIEQLKSLDVRDRRVITRPGTAAELRDLGCEVIESKGLAEDLREIARVAREATEPMLVVHGDVVAHREVFARLVFNSKAPASAAATRVRPIGDAPTRPVLKIRRGRIASAGTRFHQVTDPNALFRGVLRVGQEETRTLAAVAERFAELVDTPDGLTEISPVRILWSGPDDTDAGATEEAEAHNTGLPPVLASTPVRGDDAPALLVTGLVRSGVKVTARGSRELVCERVLDQEQAGAAQQAVDAVDEDRVRLSAAVKNNDGFFTTYAVSTYSRYIARWCAKRRWTPNGVTAISMGISVVAAAWFATGHRWGMLLGAVCLYFAFVFDCVDGQLARYTRQFSTLGAWLDATFDRAKEYTVFAGLAVGSTAAAVGSSVHGGDVWYLAVAALTLQTCRHMVDFAFGASKRRKPPEPIPVLPLEMSDDKVLDEPEPAKSRPKGGGLGHLAVWLSGRSEKVRAFHWFKKIIVLPIGERFALIALSAAIFNAKVTFIALLTWGAVAALYTIGGRFLRSLTQPRTARLDA
;
A
#
# COMPACT_ATOMS: atom_id res chain seq x y z
N MET A 1 -17.19 -0.98 -13.60
CA MET A 1 -17.19 0.21 -12.73
C MET A 1 -17.09 -0.32 -11.30
N THR A 2 -17.61 0.34 -10.28
CA THR A 2 -17.70 -0.23 -8.91
C THR A 2 -19.09 0.08 -8.39
N LEU A 3 -19.74 -0.94 -7.85
CA LEU A 3 -21.06 -0.86 -7.21
C LEU A 3 -20.86 -0.50 -5.75
N ALA A 4 -21.66 0.40 -5.19
CA ALA A 4 -21.64 0.69 -3.75
C ALA A 4 -22.96 0.35 -3.06
N VAL A 5 -22.85 -0.32 -1.91
CA VAL A 5 -23.93 -0.49 -0.95
C VAL A 5 -23.59 0.28 0.31
N VAL A 6 -24.42 1.26 0.63
CA VAL A 6 -24.31 2.09 1.83
C VAL A 6 -25.30 1.59 2.87
N VAL A 7 -24.81 1.16 4.03
CA VAL A 7 -25.62 0.65 5.13
C VAL A 7 -25.91 1.81 6.08
N ALA A 8 -27.10 2.39 5.97
CA ALA A 8 -27.58 3.55 6.73
C ALA A 8 -28.73 3.14 7.67
N THR A 9 -28.49 2.11 8.48
CA THR A 9 -29.49 1.47 9.34
C THR A 9 -29.34 1.82 10.82
N GLU A 10 -28.20 2.38 11.20
CA GLU A 10 -27.91 2.78 12.56
C GLU A 10 -28.55 4.15 12.90
N THR A 11 -28.98 4.30 14.15
CA THR A 11 -29.70 5.47 14.65
C THR A 11 -29.04 6.05 15.91
N VAL A 12 -29.20 7.35 16.13
CA VAL A 12 -28.62 8.07 17.29
C VAL A 12 -29.22 7.58 18.62
N ALA A 13 -30.47 7.12 18.58
CA ALA A 13 -31.27 6.50 19.62
C ALA A 13 -32.40 5.67 18.97
N PRO A 14 -33.02 4.70 19.68
CA PRO A 14 -34.19 4.00 19.18
C PRO A 14 -35.24 5.00 18.69
N GLU A 15 -35.76 4.81 17.47
CA GLU A 15 -36.79 5.67 16.83
C GLU A 15 -36.36 7.11 16.47
N SER A 16 -35.06 7.44 16.59
CA SER A 16 -34.52 8.76 16.16
C SER A 16 -34.03 8.76 14.71
N SER A 17 -33.65 9.95 14.21
CA SER A 17 -33.01 10.13 12.91
C SER A 17 -31.80 9.20 12.72
N PRO A 18 -31.57 8.73 11.49
CA PRO A 18 -30.44 7.85 11.21
C PRO A 18 -29.14 8.61 11.47
N THR A 19 -28.14 7.91 11.98
CA THR A 19 -26.80 8.48 12.19
C THR A 19 -26.20 9.02 10.89
N ALA A 20 -26.54 8.37 9.78
CA ALA A 20 -26.25 8.80 8.41
C ALA A 20 -26.82 10.20 8.07
N GLY A 21 -27.89 10.64 8.75
CA GLY A 21 -28.53 11.95 8.58
C GLY A 21 -27.93 13.07 9.44
N LEU A 22 -26.92 12.79 10.27
CA LEU A 22 -26.26 13.81 11.10
C LEU A 22 -25.76 14.99 10.25
N ALA A 23 -25.85 16.19 10.80
CA ALA A 23 -25.49 17.42 10.09
C ALA A 23 -23.97 17.56 9.96
N LEU A 24 -23.52 17.92 8.76
CA LEU A 24 -22.17 18.37 8.45
C LEU A 24 -22.22 19.76 7.82
N ARG A 25 -21.06 20.41 7.72
CA ARG A 25 -20.96 21.66 6.97
C ARG A 25 -21.32 21.39 5.50
N GLY A 26 -22.43 21.95 5.05
CA GLY A 26 -22.89 21.83 3.65
C GLY A 26 -23.84 20.66 3.36
N GLY A 27 -24.35 19.96 4.39
CA GLY A 27 -25.33 18.89 4.18
C GLY A 27 -25.38 17.89 5.33
N THR A 28 -25.53 16.61 4.99
CA THR A 28 -25.53 15.48 5.93
C THR A 28 -24.31 14.58 5.73
N VAL A 29 -24.03 13.69 6.69
CA VAL A 29 -22.97 12.68 6.58
C VAL A 29 -23.13 11.84 5.31
N ILE A 30 -24.33 11.28 5.09
CA ILE A 30 -24.60 10.45 3.92
C ILE A 30 -24.61 11.25 2.63
N GLY A 31 -25.12 12.48 2.61
CA GLY A 31 -25.09 13.34 1.43
C GLY A 31 -23.66 13.56 0.93
N ARG A 32 -22.76 13.90 1.86
CA ARG A 32 -21.32 14.03 1.58
C ARG A 32 -20.71 12.71 1.07
N LEU A 33 -21.04 11.57 1.70
CA LEU A 33 -20.55 10.25 1.28
C LEU A 33 -20.98 9.93 -0.16
N ILE A 34 -22.26 10.13 -0.49
CA ILE A 34 -22.82 9.88 -1.83
C ILE A 34 -22.15 10.77 -2.88
N GLU A 35 -21.95 12.06 -2.58
CA GLU A 35 -21.22 12.97 -3.48
C GLU A 35 -19.77 12.53 -3.70
N GLN A 36 -19.08 12.07 -2.64
CA GLN A 36 -17.73 11.55 -2.76
C GLN A 36 -17.68 10.33 -3.67
N LEU A 37 -18.59 9.36 -3.47
CA LEU A 37 -18.71 8.17 -4.32
C LEU A 37 -19.01 8.54 -5.79
N LYS A 38 -19.94 9.48 -6.01
CA LYS A 38 -20.26 10.01 -7.35
C LYS A 38 -19.02 10.62 -8.02
N SER A 39 -18.21 11.38 -7.28
CA SER A 39 -16.97 11.97 -7.79
C SER A 39 -15.87 10.95 -8.15
N LEU A 40 -16.01 9.70 -7.68
CA LEU A 40 -15.11 8.59 -7.97
C LEU A 40 -15.67 7.66 -9.06
N ASP A 41 -16.71 8.09 -9.80
CA ASP A 41 -17.39 7.34 -10.86
C ASP A 41 -18.05 6.03 -10.36
N VAL A 42 -18.39 5.98 -9.07
CA VAL A 42 -19.23 4.93 -8.45
C VAL A 42 -20.69 5.30 -8.73
N ARG A 43 -21.21 4.83 -9.87
CA ARG A 43 -22.52 5.27 -10.39
C ARG A 43 -23.71 4.50 -9.81
N ASP A 44 -23.57 3.19 -9.65
CA ASP A 44 -24.58 2.36 -8.98
C ASP A 44 -24.34 2.43 -7.47
N ARG A 45 -25.30 3.03 -6.77
CA ARG A 45 -25.27 3.31 -5.33
C ARG A 45 -26.61 2.91 -4.76
N ARG A 46 -26.61 1.90 -3.91
CA ARG A 46 -27.80 1.42 -3.19
C ARG A 46 -27.64 1.73 -1.71
N VAL A 47 -28.69 2.23 -1.09
CA VAL A 47 -28.70 2.62 0.32
C VAL A 47 -29.67 1.72 1.05
N ILE A 48 -29.17 0.89 1.95
CA ILE A 48 -29.99 0.07 2.84
C ILE A 48 -30.31 0.92 4.07
N THR A 49 -31.58 1.00 4.44
CA THR A 49 -32.03 1.81 5.58
C THR A 49 -33.28 1.21 6.21
N ARG A 50 -33.63 1.69 7.41
CA ARG A 50 -34.86 1.26 8.10
C ARG A 50 -36.07 1.96 7.45
N PRO A 51 -37.26 1.35 7.41
CA PRO A 51 -38.44 1.91 6.75
C PRO A 51 -38.79 3.35 7.18
N GLY A 52 -38.64 3.65 8.47
CA GLY A 52 -38.95 4.98 9.03
C GLY A 52 -38.06 6.11 8.52
N THR A 53 -36.87 5.79 7.98
CA THR A 53 -35.86 6.76 7.53
C THR A 53 -35.70 6.79 6.01
N ALA A 54 -36.44 5.95 5.29
CA ALA A 54 -36.29 5.77 3.84
C ALA A 54 -36.70 7.01 3.03
N ALA A 55 -37.73 7.75 3.48
CA ALA A 55 -38.23 8.93 2.78
C ALA A 55 -37.14 10.01 2.65
N GLU A 56 -36.42 10.31 3.73
CA GLU A 56 -35.34 11.31 3.76
C GLU A 56 -34.19 10.97 2.80
N LEU A 57 -33.91 9.68 2.60
CA LEU A 57 -32.79 9.22 1.78
C LEU A 57 -33.12 9.10 0.30
N ARG A 58 -34.40 8.97 -0.07
CA ARG A 58 -34.84 8.91 -1.48
C ARG A 58 -34.53 10.19 -2.24
N ASP A 59 -34.57 11.33 -1.55
CA ASP A 59 -34.28 12.65 -2.12
C ASP A 59 -32.81 12.80 -2.57
N LEU A 60 -31.92 11.89 -2.16
CA LEU A 60 -30.50 11.88 -2.56
C LEU A 60 -30.25 11.23 -3.93
N GLY A 61 -31.29 10.79 -4.65
CA GLY A 61 -31.18 10.23 -6.00
C GLY A 61 -30.42 8.90 -6.03
N CYS A 62 -30.56 8.08 -5.00
CA CYS A 62 -30.01 6.73 -4.90
C CYS A 62 -31.13 5.69 -4.79
N GLU A 63 -30.83 4.45 -5.16
CA GLU A 63 -31.76 3.34 -4.92
C GLU A 63 -31.83 3.08 -3.41
N VAL A 64 -33.00 3.24 -2.79
CA VAL A 64 -33.20 3.01 -1.36
C VAL A 64 -33.87 1.66 -1.16
N ILE A 65 -33.23 0.81 -0.37
CA ILE A 65 -33.69 -0.52 0.01
C ILE A 65 -34.11 -0.45 1.48
N GLU A 66 -35.39 -0.69 1.73
CA GLU A 66 -35.93 -0.76 3.09
C GLU A 66 -35.68 -2.14 3.68
N SER A 67 -35.12 -2.18 4.90
CA SER A 67 -34.83 -3.42 5.62
C SER A 67 -35.18 -3.24 7.10
N LYS A 68 -35.80 -4.26 7.71
CA LYS A 68 -36.35 -4.22 9.07
C LYS A 68 -35.32 -4.56 10.15
N GLY A 69 -34.18 -5.15 9.79
CA GLY A 69 -33.17 -5.55 10.77
C GLY A 69 -31.90 -6.12 10.13
N LEU A 70 -30.93 -6.51 10.96
CA LEU A 70 -29.61 -6.98 10.54
C LEU A 70 -29.65 -8.18 9.58
N ALA A 71 -30.51 -9.17 9.82
CA ALA A 71 -30.60 -10.34 8.95
C ALA A 71 -31.10 -9.95 7.54
N GLU A 72 -32.07 -9.04 7.46
CA GLU A 72 -32.57 -8.53 6.18
C GLU A 72 -31.54 -7.62 5.48
N ASP A 73 -30.75 -6.83 6.23
CA ASP A 73 -29.62 -6.07 5.68
C ASP A 73 -28.62 -7.00 4.99
N LEU A 74 -28.26 -8.10 5.65
CA LEU A 74 -27.33 -9.09 5.13
C LEU A 74 -27.89 -9.84 3.92
N ARG A 75 -29.19 -10.17 3.89
CA ARG A 75 -29.85 -10.77 2.72
C ARG A 75 -29.86 -9.84 1.52
N GLU A 76 -30.13 -8.56 1.73
CA GLU A 76 -30.10 -7.56 0.66
C GLU A 76 -28.67 -7.37 0.13
N ILE A 77 -27.67 -7.33 1.01
CA ILE A 77 -26.26 -7.34 0.59
C ILE A 77 -25.94 -8.61 -0.20
N ALA A 78 -26.42 -9.78 0.23
CA ALA A 78 -26.22 -11.05 -0.45
C ALA A 78 -26.85 -11.06 -1.85
N ARG A 79 -28.09 -10.55 -1.98
CA ARG A 79 -28.80 -10.40 -3.25
C ARG A 79 -28.01 -9.51 -4.20
N VAL A 80 -27.62 -8.32 -3.76
CA VAL A 80 -26.84 -7.38 -4.57
C VAL A 80 -25.48 -7.98 -4.97
N ALA A 81 -24.81 -8.68 -4.06
CA ALA A 81 -23.53 -9.32 -4.33
C ALA A 81 -23.63 -10.49 -5.34
N ARG A 82 -24.75 -11.23 -5.38
CA ARG A 82 -25.00 -12.29 -6.38
C ARG A 82 -25.15 -11.71 -7.80
N GLU A 83 -25.79 -10.56 -7.91
CA GLU A 83 -26.05 -9.87 -9.18
C GLU A 83 -24.84 -9.05 -9.66
N ALA A 84 -23.91 -8.71 -8.75
CA ALA A 84 -22.77 -7.85 -9.04
C ALA A 84 -21.82 -8.48 -10.07
N THR A 85 -21.72 -7.82 -11.23
CA THR A 85 -20.73 -8.14 -12.28
C THR A 85 -19.45 -7.33 -12.15
N GLU A 86 -19.36 -6.49 -11.13
CA GLU A 86 -18.25 -5.58 -10.88
C GLU A 86 -17.82 -5.62 -9.41
N PRO A 87 -16.64 -5.07 -9.06
CA PRO A 87 -16.24 -4.93 -7.67
C PRO A 87 -17.30 -4.17 -6.86
N MET A 88 -17.50 -4.60 -5.61
CA MET A 88 -18.51 -4.06 -4.71
C MET A 88 -17.84 -3.33 -3.55
N LEU A 89 -18.38 -2.18 -3.17
CA LEU A 89 -17.97 -1.39 -2.02
C LEU A 89 -19.11 -1.38 -1.00
N VAL A 90 -18.89 -1.96 0.16
CA VAL A 90 -19.85 -1.92 1.29
C VAL A 90 -19.35 -0.89 2.29
N VAL A 91 -20.16 0.11 2.58
CA VAL A 91 -19.80 1.27 3.39
C VAL A 91 -20.86 1.51 4.46
N HIS A 92 -20.44 1.80 5.68
CA HIS A 92 -21.34 2.36 6.69
C HIS A 92 -21.75 3.79 6.31
N GLY A 93 -23.04 4.11 6.46
CA GLY A 93 -23.62 5.40 6.09
C GLY A 93 -23.24 6.55 7.02
N ASP A 94 -22.67 6.25 8.18
CA ASP A 94 -22.20 7.18 9.21
C ASP A 94 -20.69 7.49 9.10
N VAL A 95 -20.03 7.13 7.99
CA VAL A 95 -18.59 7.35 7.81
C VAL A 95 -18.30 8.77 7.34
N VAL A 96 -17.50 9.50 8.13
CA VAL A 96 -16.87 10.76 7.77
C VAL A 96 -15.39 10.50 7.43
N ALA A 97 -15.05 10.63 6.15
CA ALA A 97 -13.70 10.36 5.67
C ALA A 97 -13.22 11.29 4.55
N HIS A 98 -11.90 11.37 4.39
CA HIS A 98 -11.27 11.96 3.21
C HIS A 98 -11.63 11.18 1.94
N ARG A 99 -11.74 11.88 0.81
CA ARG A 99 -12.08 11.23 -0.46
C ARG A 99 -10.99 10.24 -0.89
N GLU A 100 -9.74 10.56 -0.60
CA GLU A 100 -8.57 9.73 -0.84
C GLU A 100 -8.69 8.31 -0.22
N VAL A 101 -9.40 8.15 0.89
CA VAL A 101 -9.60 6.84 1.54
C VAL A 101 -10.41 5.91 0.62
N PHE A 102 -11.56 6.39 0.12
CA PHE A 102 -12.38 5.67 -0.84
C PHE A 102 -11.63 5.43 -2.15
N ALA A 103 -10.94 6.46 -2.65
CA ALA A 103 -10.21 6.36 -3.91
C ALA A 103 -9.09 5.30 -3.88
N ARG A 104 -8.43 5.08 -2.72
CA ARG A 104 -7.44 4.01 -2.53
C ARG A 104 -8.07 2.62 -2.54
N LEU A 105 -9.32 2.48 -2.07
CA LEU A 105 -10.03 1.22 -2.09
C LEU A 105 -10.59 0.89 -3.47
N VAL A 106 -11.21 1.88 -4.14
CA VAL A 106 -11.83 1.74 -5.45
C VAL A 106 -10.79 1.50 -6.55
N PHE A 107 -9.76 2.36 -6.65
CA PHE A 107 -8.82 2.32 -7.79
C PHE A 107 -7.55 1.49 -7.54
N ASN A 108 -7.16 1.24 -6.28
CA ASN A 108 -5.81 0.74 -5.95
C ASN A 108 -5.79 -0.64 -5.26
N SER A 109 -6.80 -1.46 -5.53
CA SER A 109 -6.93 -2.81 -4.94
C SER A 109 -6.82 -3.93 -5.98
N LYS A 110 -5.60 -4.46 -6.14
CA LYS A 110 -5.37 -5.80 -6.74
C LYS A 110 -5.67 -6.94 -5.75
N ALA A 111 -6.03 -6.61 -4.51
CA ALA A 111 -6.37 -7.61 -3.52
C ALA A 111 -7.80 -8.13 -3.76
N PRO A 112 -8.07 -9.41 -3.43
CA PRO A 112 -9.41 -9.99 -3.48
C PRO A 112 -10.40 -9.15 -2.67
N ALA A 113 -10.01 -8.73 -1.45
CA ALA A 113 -10.74 -7.74 -0.69
C ALA A 113 -9.80 -6.73 0.00
N SER A 114 -10.32 -5.55 0.33
CA SER A 114 -9.61 -4.50 1.06
C SER A 114 -10.54 -3.78 2.03
N ALA A 115 -10.07 -3.49 3.24
CA ALA A 115 -10.87 -2.78 4.24
C ALA A 115 -10.12 -1.53 4.75
N ALA A 116 -10.86 -0.46 5.01
CA ALA A 116 -10.33 0.73 5.69
C ALA A 116 -10.02 0.37 7.14
N ALA A 117 -8.76 0.56 7.55
CA ALA A 117 -8.31 0.21 8.90
C ALA A 117 -7.23 1.16 9.41
N THR A 118 -7.29 1.46 10.70
CA THR A 118 -6.28 2.27 11.40
C THR A 118 -5.54 1.40 12.41
N ARG A 119 -4.20 1.40 12.38
CA ARG A 119 -3.40 0.70 13.40
C ARG A 119 -3.40 1.49 14.70
N VAL A 120 -3.61 0.81 15.83
CA VAL A 120 -3.70 1.42 17.16
C VAL A 120 -2.80 0.64 18.13
N ARG A 121 -2.14 1.34 19.07
CA ARG A 121 -1.34 0.80 20.18
C ARG A 121 -1.39 1.77 21.37
N PRO A 122 -1.60 1.31 22.61
CA PRO A 122 -2.43 0.17 23.02
C PRO A 122 -3.94 0.49 22.85
N ILE A 123 -4.78 -0.54 22.76
CA ILE A 123 -6.23 -0.37 22.93
C ILE A 123 -6.45 -0.41 24.45
N GLY A 124 -6.56 0.76 25.09
CA GLY A 124 -6.87 0.85 26.52
C GLY A 124 -8.31 0.39 26.83
N ASP A 125 -8.69 0.41 28.12
CA ASP A 125 -9.94 -0.12 28.71
C ASP A 125 -11.29 0.35 28.11
N ALA A 126 -11.27 1.23 27.10
CA ALA A 126 -12.46 1.74 26.45
C ALA A 126 -12.96 0.79 25.34
N PRO A 127 -14.26 0.45 25.30
CA PRO A 127 -14.84 -0.40 24.26
C PRO A 127 -14.71 0.31 22.90
N THR A 128 -13.95 -0.28 21.97
CA THR A 128 -13.77 0.29 20.62
C THR A 128 -14.35 -0.60 19.53
N ARG A 129 -15.04 0.07 18.58
CA ARG A 129 -15.46 -0.36 17.21
C ARG A 129 -14.61 -1.48 16.59
N PRO A 130 -15.17 -2.31 15.67
CA PRO A 130 -14.65 -3.64 15.34
C PRO A 130 -13.13 -3.73 15.24
N VAL A 131 -12.54 -4.47 16.17
CA VAL A 131 -11.10 -4.62 16.29
C VAL A 131 -10.58 -5.59 15.23
N LEU A 132 -9.33 -5.37 14.81
CA LEU A 132 -8.66 -6.16 13.78
C LEU A 132 -7.27 -6.59 14.26
N LYS A 133 -6.86 -7.80 13.90
CA LYS A 133 -5.47 -8.26 13.98
C LYS A 133 -4.83 -8.16 12.61
N ILE A 134 -3.96 -7.18 12.37
CA ILE A 134 -3.26 -7.03 11.09
C ILE A 134 -1.86 -7.67 11.16
N ARG A 135 -1.63 -8.70 10.34
CA ARG A 135 -0.32 -9.34 10.12
C ARG A 135 0.17 -9.07 8.70
N ARG A 136 1.39 -8.52 8.56
CA ARG A 136 2.04 -8.23 7.25
C ARG A 136 1.14 -7.43 6.26
N GLY A 137 0.32 -6.51 6.77
CA GLY A 137 -0.59 -5.68 5.96
C GLY A 137 -1.90 -6.36 5.54
N ARG A 138 -2.20 -7.55 6.05
CA ARG A 138 -3.45 -8.30 5.85
C ARG A 138 -4.20 -8.39 7.16
N ILE A 139 -5.52 -8.44 7.09
CA ILE A 139 -6.36 -8.75 8.25
C ILE A 139 -6.29 -10.26 8.47
N ALA A 140 -5.73 -10.67 9.60
CA ALA A 140 -5.60 -12.05 10.01
C ALA A 140 -6.80 -12.51 10.84
N SER A 141 -7.39 -11.59 11.59
CA SER A 141 -8.62 -11.80 12.37
C SER A 141 -9.37 -10.48 12.48
N ALA A 142 -10.70 -10.56 12.56
CA ALA A 142 -11.59 -9.41 12.64
C ALA A 142 -12.71 -9.70 13.63
N GLY A 143 -12.96 -8.74 14.51
CA GLY A 143 -13.90 -8.85 15.61
C GLY A 143 -15.23 -8.22 15.27
N THR A 144 -16.26 -8.62 16.00
CA THR A 144 -17.61 -8.03 16.00
C THR A 144 -18.19 -8.19 17.42
N ARG A 145 -19.46 -7.82 17.64
CA ARG A 145 -20.15 -8.15 18.90
C ARG A 145 -20.28 -9.67 19.19
N PHE A 146 -20.09 -10.51 18.17
CA PHE A 146 -20.18 -11.97 18.25
C PHE A 146 -18.81 -12.67 18.09
N HIS A 147 -17.75 -11.90 17.80
CA HIS A 147 -16.45 -12.46 17.42
C HIS A 147 -15.32 -11.75 18.15
N GLN A 148 -14.57 -12.51 18.95
CA GLN A 148 -13.40 -12.02 19.68
C GLN A 148 -12.13 -12.11 18.81
N VAL A 149 -11.21 -11.17 19.05
CA VAL A 149 -9.89 -11.14 18.41
C VAL A 149 -8.82 -11.18 19.49
N THR A 150 -7.90 -12.14 19.37
CA THR A 150 -6.74 -12.26 20.25
C THR A 150 -5.66 -11.27 19.81
N ASP A 151 -5.14 -10.46 20.74
CA ASP A 151 -4.14 -9.41 20.50
C ASP A 151 -4.46 -8.46 19.32
N PRO A 152 -5.58 -7.72 19.37
CA PRO A 152 -5.93 -6.77 18.32
C PRO A 152 -4.90 -5.63 18.23
N ASN A 153 -4.64 -5.15 17.01
CA ASN A 153 -3.65 -4.09 16.75
C ASN A 153 -4.12 -3.02 15.77
N ALA A 154 -5.40 -3.03 15.43
CA ALA A 154 -6.04 -2.10 14.53
C ALA A 154 -7.56 -2.07 14.72
N LEU A 155 -8.19 -1.06 14.11
CA LEU A 155 -9.63 -0.85 14.09
C LEU A 155 -10.13 -0.84 12.66
N PHE A 156 -11.29 -1.44 12.42
CA PHE A 156 -12.03 -1.31 11.17
C PHE A 156 -12.77 0.02 11.14
N ARG A 157 -12.72 0.71 9.99
CA ARG A 157 -13.29 2.05 9.80
C ARG A 157 -14.58 2.06 8.95
N GLY A 158 -15.26 0.92 8.86
CA GLY A 158 -16.59 0.83 8.25
C GLY A 158 -16.63 0.86 6.72
N VAL A 159 -15.49 0.65 6.04
CA VAL A 159 -15.43 0.62 4.57
C VAL A 159 -14.76 -0.66 4.10
N LEU A 160 -15.48 -1.48 3.36
CA LEU A 160 -15.02 -2.74 2.78
C LEU A 160 -15.19 -2.72 1.26
N ARG A 161 -14.12 -3.03 0.53
CA ARG A 161 -14.16 -3.29 -0.92
C ARG A 161 -13.92 -4.77 -1.17
N VAL A 162 -14.80 -5.37 -1.95
CA VAL A 162 -14.71 -6.75 -2.43
C VAL A 162 -14.51 -6.74 -3.94
N GLY A 163 -13.51 -7.49 -4.41
CA GLY A 163 -13.24 -7.68 -5.83
C GLY A 163 -14.31 -8.53 -6.49
N GLN A 164 -14.48 -8.37 -7.80
CA GLN A 164 -15.49 -9.10 -8.58
C GLN A 164 -15.43 -10.63 -8.39
N GLU A 165 -14.22 -11.20 -8.32
CA GLU A 165 -14.04 -12.65 -8.14
C GLU A 165 -14.58 -13.17 -6.79
N GLU A 166 -14.69 -12.29 -5.78
CA GLU A 166 -15.09 -12.64 -4.42
C GLU A 166 -16.52 -12.20 -4.07
N THR A 167 -17.28 -11.62 -5.01
CA THR A 167 -18.66 -11.19 -4.74
C THR A 167 -19.58 -12.38 -4.43
N ARG A 168 -19.34 -13.54 -5.03
CA ARG A 168 -20.04 -14.78 -4.69
C ARG A 168 -19.73 -15.27 -3.27
N THR A 169 -18.46 -15.20 -2.86
CA THR A 169 -18.04 -15.53 -1.49
C THR A 169 -18.68 -14.57 -0.49
N LEU A 170 -18.70 -13.27 -0.81
CA LEU A 170 -19.38 -12.25 -0.02
C LEU A 170 -20.87 -12.55 0.13
N ALA A 171 -21.55 -12.93 -0.96
CA ALA A 171 -22.96 -13.28 -0.91
C ALA A 171 -23.24 -14.50 -0.02
N ALA A 172 -22.43 -15.55 -0.12
CA ALA A 172 -22.56 -16.74 0.72
C ALA A 172 -22.31 -16.42 2.20
N VAL A 173 -21.29 -15.60 2.50
CA VAL A 173 -21.00 -15.12 3.86
C VAL A 173 -22.17 -14.30 4.42
N ALA A 174 -22.71 -13.37 3.62
CA ALA A 174 -23.82 -12.52 4.02
C ALA A 174 -25.09 -13.34 4.30
N GLU A 175 -25.44 -14.26 3.40
CA GLU A 175 -26.59 -15.16 3.58
C GLU A 175 -26.43 -16.03 4.83
N ARG A 176 -25.23 -16.59 5.03
CA ARG A 176 -24.96 -17.45 6.19
C ARG A 176 -25.06 -16.67 7.51
N PHE A 177 -24.57 -15.44 7.57
CA PHE A 177 -24.77 -14.61 8.76
C PHE A 177 -26.24 -14.22 8.96
N ALA A 178 -27.00 -13.97 7.90
CA ALA A 178 -28.43 -13.71 8.02
C ALA A 178 -29.18 -14.90 8.64
N GLU A 179 -28.87 -16.12 8.22
CA GLU A 179 -29.39 -17.34 8.83
C GLU A 179 -29.03 -17.45 10.32
N LEU A 180 -27.75 -17.21 10.66
CA LEU A 180 -27.28 -17.30 12.05
C LEU A 180 -27.88 -16.22 12.96
N VAL A 181 -28.16 -15.02 12.43
CA VAL A 181 -28.84 -13.94 13.17
C VAL A 181 -30.30 -14.29 13.46
N ASP A 182 -31.00 -14.92 12.51
CA ASP A 182 -32.41 -15.33 12.69
C ASP A 182 -32.56 -16.63 13.49
N THR A 183 -31.52 -17.46 13.54
CA THR A 183 -31.52 -18.70 14.31
C THR A 183 -31.36 -18.39 15.81
N PRO A 184 -32.27 -18.86 16.69
CA PRO A 184 -32.07 -18.75 18.13
C PRO A 184 -30.72 -19.35 18.53
N ASP A 185 -29.95 -18.61 19.33
CA ASP A 185 -28.58 -18.95 19.74
C ASP A 185 -27.57 -19.16 18.60
N GLY A 186 -27.90 -18.78 17.35
CA GLY A 186 -27.00 -18.91 16.20
C GLY A 186 -25.78 -17.98 16.27
N LEU A 187 -25.92 -16.81 16.90
CA LEU A 187 -24.81 -15.93 17.29
C LEU A 187 -25.00 -15.48 18.74
N THR A 188 -24.03 -15.80 19.59
CA THR A 188 -24.03 -15.36 20.99
C THR A 188 -23.25 -14.06 21.13
N GLU A 189 -23.89 -13.03 21.67
CA GLU A 189 -23.21 -11.77 21.96
C GLU A 189 -22.18 -11.95 23.08
N ILE A 190 -20.98 -11.43 22.86
CA ILE A 190 -19.86 -11.54 23.80
C ILE A 190 -19.76 -10.21 24.57
N SER A 191 -19.92 -10.27 25.90
CA SER A 191 -19.82 -9.10 26.79
C SER A 191 -18.84 -9.34 27.95
N PRO A 192 -17.93 -8.40 28.26
CA PRO A 192 -17.58 -7.25 27.45
C PRO A 192 -16.90 -7.71 26.15
N VAL A 193 -16.84 -6.84 25.15
CA VAL A 193 -15.80 -6.90 24.12
C VAL A 193 -14.45 -6.68 24.84
N ARG A 194 -13.96 -7.71 25.53
CA ARG A 194 -12.88 -7.58 26.53
C ARG A 194 -11.55 -7.49 25.83
N ILE A 195 -10.78 -6.50 26.29
CA ILE A 195 -9.43 -6.15 25.89
C ILE A 195 -8.50 -7.25 26.40
N LEU A 196 -7.91 -8.00 25.49
CA LEU A 196 -6.88 -8.98 25.81
C LEU A 196 -5.53 -8.26 25.94
N TRP A 197 -5.30 -7.75 27.14
CA TRP A 197 -3.95 -7.71 27.71
C TRP A 197 -4.05 -8.15 29.17
N SER A 198 -3.76 -9.43 29.41
CA SER A 198 -3.27 -9.90 30.70
C SER A 198 -1.81 -10.28 30.45
N GLY A 199 -0.89 -9.34 30.64
CA GLY A 199 0.52 -9.69 30.77
C GLY A 199 0.69 -10.59 32.01
N PRO A 200 1.54 -11.62 31.97
CA PRO A 200 1.99 -12.29 33.18
C PRO A 200 2.98 -11.36 33.89
N ASP A 201 2.70 -11.08 35.17
CA ASP A 201 3.59 -10.48 36.17
C ASP A 201 4.25 -9.14 35.81
N ASP A 202 3.58 -8.03 36.17
CA ASP A 202 4.23 -6.75 36.43
C ASP A 202 4.98 -6.81 37.77
N THR A 203 6.14 -7.45 37.74
CA THR A 203 7.28 -7.13 38.59
C THR A 203 8.53 -7.14 37.74
N ASP A 204 8.78 -6.08 36.98
CA ASP A 204 10.09 -5.42 37.10
C ASP A 204 10.09 -4.03 36.46
N ALA A 205 10.52 -3.07 37.26
CA ALA A 205 10.68 -1.69 36.89
C ALA A 205 11.76 -1.53 35.81
N GLY A 206 11.35 -0.97 34.67
CA GLY A 206 12.22 -0.59 33.56
C GLY A 206 11.75 0.69 32.88
N ALA A 207 11.47 1.72 33.68
CA ALA A 207 11.09 3.04 33.21
C ALA A 207 12.20 3.68 32.37
N THR A 208 12.09 3.59 31.04
CA THR A 208 12.52 4.61 30.07
C THR A 208 12.20 4.13 28.65
N GLU A 209 10.93 4.24 28.23
CA GLU A 209 10.49 4.40 26.81
C GLU A 209 8.95 4.61 26.69
N GLU A 210 8.25 5.07 27.75
CA GLU A 210 6.78 5.07 27.84
C GLU A 210 6.08 6.42 27.55
N ALA A 211 6.73 7.39 26.90
CA ALA A 211 6.16 8.73 26.70
C ALA A 211 5.77 9.09 25.23
N GLU A 212 5.55 8.13 24.33
CA GLU A 212 5.08 8.41 22.95
C GLU A 212 3.75 7.72 22.56
N ALA A 213 3.02 7.12 23.50
CA ALA A 213 2.00 6.09 23.21
C ALA A 213 0.52 6.53 23.20
N HIS A 214 0.18 7.80 22.91
CA HIS A 214 -1.23 8.26 22.91
C HIS A 214 -1.74 9.06 21.72
N ASN A 215 -0.96 9.28 20.66
CA ASN A 215 -1.40 10.19 19.61
C ASN A 215 -1.82 9.47 18.31
N THR A 216 -3.09 9.06 18.23
CA THR A 216 -3.75 8.83 16.93
C THR A 216 -3.85 10.12 16.12
N GLY A 217 -3.55 11.29 16.72
CA GLY A 217 -3.73 12.62 16.14
C GLY A 217 -5.19 13.06 16.11
N LEU A 218 -6.11 12.23 16.59
CA LEU A 218 -7.55 12.47 16.57
C LEU A 218 -8.05 12.98 17.92
N PRO A 219 -9.06 13.86 17.93
CA PRO A 219 -9.74 14.28 19.16
C PRO A 219 -10.21 13.09 20.01
N PRO A 220 -10.16 13.17 21.36
CA PRO A 220 -10.63 12.09 22.25
C PRO A 220 -12.06 11.63 21.97
N VAL A 221 -12.95 12.54 21.55
CA VAL A 221 -14.35 12.24 21.19
C VAL A 221 -14.47 11.24 20.01
N LEU A 222 -13.45 11.14 19.16
CA LEU A 222 -13.37 10.15 18.07
C LEU A 222 -12.59 8.88 18.47
N ALA A 223 -11.93 8.88 19.62
CA ALA A 223 -11.03 7.80 20.05
C ALA A 223 -11.76 6.60 20.68
N SER A 224 -12.88 6.86 21.34
CA SER A 224 -13.74 5.81 21.90
C SER A 224 -15.10 5.89 21.25
N THR A 225 -15.53 4.80 20.62
CA THR A 225 -16.91 4.70 20.23
C THR A 225 -17.43 3.30 20.55
N PRO A 226 -18.51 3.21 21.35
CA PRO A 226 -19.13 1.94 21.64
C PRO A 226 -19.58 1.22 20.36
N VAL A 227 -19.56 -0.10 20.42
CA VAL A 227 -20.26 -0.95 19.44
C VAL A 227 -21.75 -0.70 19.64
N ARG A 228 -22.42 -0.08 18.66
CA ARG A 228 -23.90 -0.03 18.62
C ARG A 228 -24.41 -1.01 17.56
N GLY A 229 -25.65 -1.44 17.75
CA GLY A 229 -26.31 -2.51 17.00
C GLY A 229 -26.25 -2.35 15.47
N ASP A 230 -26.24 -3.50 14.80
CA ASP A 230 -26.23 -3.71 13.35
C ASP A 230 -24.94 -3.35 12.61
N ASP A 231 -23.88 -4.15 12.83
CA ASP A 231 -22.59 -4.00 12.14
C ASP A 231 -22.43 -4.98 10.97
N ALA A 232 -23.36 -4.92 10.00
CA ALA A 232 -23.30 -5.76 8.80
C ALA A 232 -21.93 -5.66 8.10
N PRO A 233 -21.36 -4.47 7.83
CA PRO A 233 -20.01 -4.36 7.26
C PRO A 233 -18.91 -5.08 8.07
N ALA A 234 -18.93 -5.04 9.41
CA ALA A 234 -17.94 -5.77 10.21
C ALA A 234 -18.14 -7.29 10.15
N LEU A 235 -19.38 -7.77 10.21
CA LEU A 235 -19.70 -9.18 10.01
C LEU A 235 -19.16 -9.67 8.66
N LEU A 236 -19.34 -8.91 7.59
CA LEU A 236 -18.82 -9.26 6.27
C LEU A 236 -17.29 -9.31 6.23
N VAL A 237 -16.59 -8.39 6.90
CA VAL A 237 -15.13 -8.47 7.03
C VAL A 237 -14.72 -9.75 7.77
N THR A 238 -15.35 -10.05 8.90
CA THR A 238 -15.08 -11.25 9.69
C THR A 238 -15.33 -12.52 8.88
N GLY A 239 -16.48 -12.62 8.21
CA GLY A 239 -16.81 -13.78 7.40
C GLY A 239 -15.88 -13.98 6.22
N LEU A 240 -15.51 -12.90 5.50
CA LEU A 240 -14.53 -13.01 4.41
C LEU A 240 -13.18 -13.52 4.92
N VAL A 241 -12.67 -12.97 6.03
CA VAL A 241 -11.40 -13.42 6.63
C VAL A 241 -11.50 -14.90 7.02
N ARG A 242 -12.59 -15.30 7.66
CA ARG A 242 -12.83 -16.67 8.12
C ARG A 242 -13.12 -17.66 7.01
N SER A 243 -13.63 -17.22 5.86
CA SER A 243 -13.73 -18.02 4.63
C SER A 243 -12.40 -18.12 3.87
N GLY A 244 -11.31 -17.60 4.41
CA GLY A 244 -9.98 -17.65 3.81
C GLY A 244 -9.71 -16.57 2.76
N VAL A 245 -10.62 -15.61 2.57
CA VAL A 245 -10.43 -14.51 1.62
C VAL A 245 -9.37 -13.56 2.13
N LYS A 246 -8.41 -13.26 1.27
CA LYS A 246 -7.33 -12.32 1.60
C LYS A 246 -7.84 -10.88 1.62
N VAL A 247 -8.15 -10.39 2.81
CA VAL A 247 -8.51 -8.99 3.05
C VAL A 247 -7.28 -8.15 3.38
N THR A 248 -6.94 -7.17 2.54
CA THR A 248 -5.84 -6.24 2.83
C THR A 248 -6.30 -5.03 3.63
N ALA A 249 -5.58 -4.70 4.69
CA ALA A 249 -5.87 -3.50 5.46
C ALA A 249 -5.29 -2.27 4.75
N ARG A 250 -6.13 -1.26 4.52
CA ARG A 250 -5.74 0.00 3.89
C ARG A 250 -6.06 1.14 4.85
N GLY A 251 -5.07 1.95 5.14
CA GLY A 251 -5.22 3.12 5.99
C GLY A 251 -4.12 4.13 5.72
N SER A 252 -4.29 5.32 6.26
CA SER A 252 -3.25 6.34 6.34
C SER A 252 -3.22 6.87 7.75
N ARG A 253 -2.04 7.16 8.28
CA ARG A 253 -1.93 7.85 9.58
C ARG A 253 -2.44 9.29 9.48
N GLU A 254 -2.33 9.91 8.32
CA GLU A 254 -2.73 11.31 8.11
C GLU A 254 -4.19 11.46 7.63
N LEU A 255 -4.79 10.45 7.01
CA LEU A 255 -6.17 10.58 6.49
C LEU A 255 -7.17 10.16 7.55
N VAL A 256 -8.13 11.03 7.81
CA VAL A 256 -9.30 10.74 8.65
C VAL A 256 -10.27 9.82 7.92
N CYS A 257 -10.71 8.78 8.63
CA CYS A 257 -11.81 7.89 8.26
C CYS A 257 -12.41 7.37 9.56
N GLU A 258 -13.51 7.98 9.98
CA GLU A 258 -14.17 7.68 11.25
C GLU A 258 -15.66 7.51 11.03
N ARG A 259 -16.24 6.56 11.75
CA ARG A 259 -17.68 6.53 11.95
C ARG A 259 -18.04 7.62 12.96
N VAL A 260 -19.25 8.15 12.91
CA VAL A 260 -19.74 9.16 13.88
C VAL A 260 -21.07 8.68 14.40
N LEU A 261 -21.32 8.68 15.71
CA LEU A 261 -22.57 8.19 16.30
C LEU A 261 -23.50 9.30 16.78
N ASP A 262 -22.95 10.49 16.97
CA ASP A 262 -23.65 11.66 17.48
C ASP A 262 -23.14 12.94 16.81
N GLN A 263 -23.84 14.05 17.05
CA GLN A 263 -23.57 15.32 16.42
C GLN A 263 -22.22 15.93 16.85
N GLU A 264 -21.75 15.61 18.06
CA GLU A 264 -20.44 16.07 18.56
C GLU A 264 -19.31 15.37 17.79
N GLN A 265 -19.41 14.05 17.63
CA GLN A 265 -18.50 13.26 16.80
C GLN A 265 -18.54 13.69 15.33
N ALA A 266 -19.71 14.00 14.77
CA ALA A 266 -19.83 14.51 13.41
C ALA A 266 -19.07 15.84 13.24
N GLY A 267 -19.24 16.78 14.17
CA GLY A 267 -18.52 18.05 14.19
C GLY A 267 -17.00 17.86 14.31
N ALA A 268 -16.55 17.01 15.23
CA ALA A 268 -15.14 16.72 15.44
C ALA A 268 -14.50 16.02 14.22
N ALA A 269 -15.19 15.06 13.60
CA ALA A 269 -14.71 14.39 12.41
C ALA A 269 -14.62 15.34 11.21
N GLN A 270 -15.58 16.27 11.06
CA GLN A 270 -15.50 17.32 10.05
C GLN A 270 -14.28 18.22 10.25
N GLN A 271 -14.03 18.69 11.47
CA GLN A 271 -12.86 19.52 11.78
C GLN A 271 -11.55 18.77 11.53
N ALA A 272 -11.49 17.48 11.87
CA ALA A 272 -10.33 16.64 11.63
C ALA A 272 -10.08 16.44 10.13
N VAL A 273 -11.12 16.31 9.31
CA VAL A 273 -11.00 16.30 7.85
C VAL A 273 -10.50 17.64 7.32
N ASP A 274 -11.09 18.75 7.76
CA ASP A 274 -10.72 20.10 7.30
C ASP A 274 -9.28 20.48 7.69
N ALA A 275 -8.74 19.90 8.76
CA ALA A 275 -7.38 20.15 9.25
C ALA A 275 -6.29 19.50 8.37
N VAL A 276 -6.63 18.54 7.51
CA VAL A 276 -5.66 17.78 6.73
C VAL A 276 -5.75 18.15 5.24
N ASP A 277 -4.60 18.57 4.68
CA ASP A 277 -4.47 18.74 3.23
C ASP A 277 -4.40 17.37 2.54
N GLU A 278 -5.55 16.90 2.04
CA GLU A 278 -5.68 15.64 1.29
C GLU A 278 -4.71 15.57 0.09
N ASP A 279 -4.50 16.69 -0.60
CA ASP A 279 -3.65 16.74 -1.79
C ASP A 279 -2.17 16.57 -1.42
N ARG A 280 -1.74 17.14 -0.29
CA ARG A 280 -0.40 16.91 0.27
C ARG A 280 -0.17 15.43 0.59
N VAL A 281 -1.16 14.76 1.20
CA VAL A 281 -1.07 13.33 1.53
C VAL A 281 -1.07 12.45 0.28
N ARG A 282 -1.87 12.82 -0.73
CA ARG A 282 -1.85 12.15 -2.04
C ARG A 282 -0.50 12.32 -2.73
N LEU A 283 0.09 13.51 -2.67
CA LEU A 283 1.38 13.82 -3.26
C LEU A 283 2.53 13.08 -2.57
N SER A 284 2.52 12.99 -1.24
CA SER A 284 3.53 12.24 -0.49
C SER A 284 3.44 10.73 -0.80
N ALA A 285 2.23 10.19 -0.88
CA ALA A 285 1.99 8.79 -1.23
C ALA A 285 2.33 8.43 -2.69
N ALA A 286 2.43 9.42 -3.58
CA ALA A 286 2.87 9.22 -4.96
C ALA A 286 4.38 8.96 -5.08
N VAL A 287 5.16 9.28 -4.05
CA VAL A 287 6.59 8.93 -3.98
C VAL A 287 6.73 7.48 -3.48
N LYS A 288 7.68 6.74 -4.03
CA LYS A 288 7.86 5.33 -3.70
C LYS A 288 8.62 5.19 -2.38
N ASN A 289 8.02 4.47 -1.42
CA ASN A 289 8.56 4.31 -0.06
C ASN A 289 9.91 3.58 0.03
N ASN A 290 10.38 2.96 -1.05
CA ASN A 290 11.61 2.17 -1.05
C ASN A 290 12.62 2.62 -2.11
N ASP A 291 12.67 3.93 -2.38
CA ASP A 291 13.66 4.51 -3.27
C ASP A 291 15.09 4.37 -2.73
N GLY A 292 16.06 4.47 -3.65
CA GLY A 292 17.48 4.56 -3.34
C GLY A 292 17.80 5.86 -2.59
N PHE A 293 18.99 5.94 -1.99
CA PHE A 293 19.51 7.14 -1.34
C PHE A 293 19.46 8.34 -2.28
N PHE A 294 20.03 8.21 -3.48
CA PHE A 294 20.12 9.32 -4.42
C PHE A 294 18.73 9.81 -4.83
N THR A 295 17.86 8.88 -5.25
CA THR A 295 16.48 9.20 -5.61
C THR A 295 15.72 9.88 -4.47
N THR A 296 15.88 9.40 -3.23
CA THR A 296 15.16 9.95 -2.08
C THR A 296 15.53 11.41 -1.80
N TYR A 297 16.81 11.74 -1.78
CA TYR A 297 17.27 13.08 -1.35
C TYR A 297 17.47 14.06 -2.50
N ALA A 298 17.98 13.59 -3.65
CA ALA A 298 18.35 14.44 -4.78
C ALA A 298 17.26 14.57 -5.85
N VAL A 299 16.15 13.82 -5.75
CA VAL A 299 15.07 13.86 -6.77
C VAL A 299 13.69 13.95 -6.12
N SER A 300 13.30 12.95 -5.33
CA SER A 300 11.94 12.79 -4.80
C SER A 300 11.49 13.92 -3.85
N THR A 301 12.43 14.70 -3.30
CA THR A 301 12.13 15.89 -2.47
C THR A 301 11.35 16.95 -3.24
N TYR A 302 11.66 17.16 -4.52
CA TYR A 302 11.03 18.20 -5.34
C TYR A 302 10.27 17.64 -6.56
N SER A 303 10.64 16.47 -7.09
CA SER A 303 10.05 15.91 -8.31
C SER A 303 8.54 15.68 -8.20
N ARG A 304 8.06 15.40 -6.98
CA ARG A 304 6.62 15.27 -6.71
C ARG A 304 5.85 16.54 -7.08
N TYR A 305 6.40 17.72 -6.85
CA TYR A 305 5.75 18.97 -7.24
C TYR A 305 5.73 19.16 -8.77
N ILE A 306 6.74 18.67 -9.47
CA ILE A 306 6.74 18.59 -10.94
C ILE A 306 5.63 17.66 -11.40
N ALA A 307 5.46 16.49 -10.78
CA ALA A 307 4.34 15.59 -11.09
C ALA A 307 2.97 16.26 -10.88
N ARG A 308 2.79 17.01 -9.79
CA ARG A 308 1.57 17.82 -9.56
C ARG A 308 1.38 18.88 -10.66
N TRP A 309 2.45 19.57 -11.07
CA TRP A 309 2.41 20.55 -12.14
C TRP A 309 2.01 19.91 -13.49
N CYS A 310 2.60 18.76 -13.83
CA CYS A 310 2.25 17.97 -15.01
C CYS A 310 0.77 17.54 -14.98
N ALA A 311 0.28 17.10 -13.81
CA ALA A 311 -1.12 16.73 -13.63
C ALA A 311 -2.06 17.91 -13.86
N LYS A 312 -1.74 19.11 -13.35
CA LYS A 312 -2.51 20.34 -13.60
C LYS A 312 -2.54 20.72 -15.09
N ARG A 313 -1.49 20.41 -15.83
CA ARG A 313 -1.39 20.60 -17.29
C ARG A 313 -1.95 19.45 -18.11
N ARG A 314 -2.56 18.44 -17.48
CA ARG A 314 -3.13 17.24 -18.12
C ARG A 314 -2.12 16.45 -18.97
N TRP A 315 -0.85 16.49 -18.60
CA TRP A 315 0.17 15.62 -19.22
C TRP A 315 -0.10 14.16 -18.83
N THR A 316 0.20 13.23 -19.74
CA THR A 316 0.05 11.80 -19.50
C THR A 316 1.35 11.19 -18.99
N PRO A 317 1.32 10.15 -18.13
CA PRO A 317 2.53 9.46 -17.68
C PRO A 317 3.41 8.99 -18.84
N ASN A 318 2.82 8.34 -19.85
CA ASN A 318 3.56 7.86 -21.03
C ASN A 318 4.21 9.01 -21.82
N GLY A 319 3.57 10.18 -21.89
CA GLY A 319 4.17 11.37 -22.52
C GLY A 319 5.40 11.86 -21.76
N VAL A 320 5.35 11.84 -20.43
CA VAL A 320 6.49 12.17 -19.57
C VAL A 320 7.62 11.14 -19.72
N THR A 321 7.30 9.84 -19.80
CA THR A 321 8.26 8.77 -20.08
C THR A 321 8.95 8.95 -21.44
N ALA A 322 8.20 9.39 -22.47
CA ALA A 322 8.79 9.69 -23.78
C ALA A 322 9.73 10.90 -23.73
N ILE A 323 9.37 11.94 -22.98
CA ILE A 323 10.24 13.12 -22.75
C ILE A 323 11.53 12.69 -22.03
N SER A 324 11.44 11.86 -20.99
CA SER A 324 12.61 11.38 -20.24
C SER A 324 13.59 10.62 -21.13
N MET A 325 13.07 9.75 -22.02
CA MET A 325 13.86 9.05 -23.02
C MET A 325 14.50 10.01 -24.03
N GLY A 326 13.75 10.99 -24.55
CA GLY A 326 14.28 12.01 -25.46
C GLY A 326 15.43 12.81 -24.85
N ILE A 327 15.31 13.23 -23.58
CA ILE A 327 16.39 13.91 -22.86
C ILE A 327 17.63 13.01 -22.73
N SER A 328 17.45 11.70 -22.54
CA SER A 328 18.57 10.75 -22.47
C SER A 328 19.29 10.58 -23.81
N VAL A 329 18.58 10.67 -24.94
CA VAL A 329 19.20 10.66 -26.27
C VAL A 329 20.02 11.94 -26.47
N VAL A 330 19.50 13.09 -26.06
CA VAL A 330 20.24 14.36 -26.06
C VAL A 330 21.47 14.28 -25.17
N ALA A 331 21.36 13.67 -23.98
CA ALA A 331 22.50 13.44 -23.09
C ALA A 331 23.60 12.60 -23.77
N ALA A 332 23.21 11.51 -24.45
CA ALA A 332 24.14 10.67 -25.18
C ALA A 332 24.81 11.41 -26.36
N ALA A 333 24.08 12.26 -27.07
CA ALA A 333 24.66 13.11 -28.13
C ALA A 333 25.71 14.07 -27.57
N TRP A 334 25.46 14.69 -26.40
CA TRP A 334 26.45 15.52 -25.72
C TRP A 334 27.68 14.73 -25.28
N PHE A 335 27.50 13.54 -24.70
CA PHE A 335 28.61 12.64 -24.37
C PHE A 335 29.41 12.22 -25.60
N ALA A 336 28.75 12.00 -26.74
CA ALA A 336 29.37 11.60 -28.00
C ALA A 336 30.29 12.67 -28.60
N THR A 337 30.21 13.93 -28.15
CA THR A 337 31.14 14.98 -28.58
C THR A 337 32.56 14.74 -28.07
N GLY A 338 32.76 14.00 -26.98
CA GLY A 338 34.09 13.70 -26.42
C GLY A 338 34.82 14.86 -25.73
N HIS A 339 34.25 16.08 -25.72
CA HIS A 339 34.86 17.25 -25.10
C HIS A 339 34.32 17.48 -23.68
N ARG A 340 35.09 18.18 -22.82
CA ARG A 340 34.74 18.41 -21.41
C ARG A 340 33.37 19.06 -21.21
N TRP A 341 33.03 20.06 -22.02
CA TRP A 341 31.72 20.72 -21.96
C TRP A 341 30.59 19.79 -22.36
N GLY A 342 30.80 18.94 -23.37
CA GLY A 342 29.83 17.91 -23.75
C GLY A 342 29.63 16.88 -22.65
N MET A 343 30.68 16.47 -21.94
CA MET A 343 30.57 15.57 -20.78
C MET A 343 29.74 16.21 -19.65
N LEU A 344 29.96 17.50 -19.36
CA LEU A 344 29.20 18.23 -18.34
C LEU A 344 27.73 18.39 -18.74
N LEU A 345 27.44 18.85 -19.96
CA LEU A 345 26.08 19.03 -20.45
C LEU A 345 25.34 17.68 -20.55
N GLY A 346 26.03 16.63 -21.02
CA GLY A 346 25.50 15.27 -21.03
C GLY A 346 25.12 14.78 -19.64
N ALA A 347 25.95 15.04 -18.62
CA ALA A 347 25.66 14.67 -17.24
C ALA A 347 24.45 15.43 -16.66
N VAL A 348 24.34 16.74 -16.96
CA VAL A 348 23.18 17.55 -16.56
C VAL A 348 21.90 17.04 -17.25
N CYS A 349 21.95 16.77 -18.55
CA CYS A 349 20.83 16.19 -19.28
C CYS A 349 20.45 14.81 -18.72
N LEU A 350 21.41 13.95 -18.43
CA LEU A 350 21.17 12.63 -17.85
C LEU A 350 20.49 12.73 -16.48
N TYR A 351 20.91 13.68 -15.64
CA TYR A 351 20.23 13.95 -14.38
C TYR A 351 18.77 14.34 -14.60
N PHE A 352 18.48 15.27 -15.52
CA PHE A 352 17.10 15.65 -15.82
C PHE A 352 16.29 14.52 -16.45
N ALA A 353 16.88 13.69 -17.32
CA ALA A 353 16.24 12.48 -17.82
C ALA A 353 15.78 11.57 -16.67
N PHE A 354 16.64 11.37 -15.66
CA PHE A 354 16.30 10.59 -14.47
C PHE A 354 15.24 11.27 -13.57
N VAL A 355 15.23 12.61 -13.49
CA VAL A 355 14.18 13.35 -12.78
C VAL A 355 12.83 13.11 -13.44
N PHE A 356 12.73 13.27 -14.76
CA PHE A 356 11.47 13.08 -15.50
C PHE A 356 10.97 11.63 -15.46
N ASP A 357 11.88 10.67 -15.43
CA ASP A 357 11.56 9.27 -15.17
C ASP A 357 10.93 9.05 -13.79
N CYS A 358 11.45 9.68 -12.74
CA CYS A 358 10.79 9.63 -11.44
C CYS A 358 9.42 10.33 -11.46
N VAL A 359 9.30 11.42 -12.24
CA VAL A 359 8.06 12.18 -12.39
C VAL A 359 6.97 11.39 -13.08
N ASP A 360 7.26 10.55 -14.09
CA ASP A 360 6.21 9.79 -14.79
C ASP A 360 5.49 8.80 -13.85
N GLY A 361 6.24 8.09 -13.00
CA GLY A 361 5.71 7.12 -12.07
C GLY A 361 4.99 7.80 -10.90
N GLN A 362 5.51 8.95 -10.47
CA GLN A 362 4.83 9.81 -9.49
C GLN A 362 3.54 10.38 -10.07
N LEU A 363 3.54 10.81 -11.33
CA LEU A 363 2.38 11.31 -12.04
C LEU A 363 1.32 10.22 -12.19
N ALA A 364 1.70 9.02 -12.62
CA ALA A 364 0.80 7.87 -12.72
C ALA A 364 0.13 7.53 -11.38
N ARG A 365 0.90 7.51 -10.28
CA ARG A 365 0.37 7.26 -8.93
C ARG A 365 -0.51 8.40 -8.43
N TYR A 366 -0.12 9.65 -8.70
CA TYR A 366 -0.86 10.83 -8.33
C TYR A 366 -2.17 10.92 -9.10
N THR A 367 -2.19 10.77 -10.43
CA THR A 367 -3.42 10.85 -11.26
C THR A 367 -4.22 9.53 -11.28
N ARG A 368 -3.66 8.44 -10.75
CA ARG A 368 -4.22 7.07 -10.81
C ARG A 368 -4.35 6.52 -12.22
N GLN A 369 -3.58 7.06 -13.16
CA GLN A 369 -3.52 6.56 -14.53
C GLN A 369 -2.46 5.47 -14.62
N PHE A 370 -2.89 4.22 -14.43
CA PHE A 370 -2.05 3.05 -14.59
C PHE A 370 -2.38 2.34 -15.90
N SER A 371 -1.36 1.90 -16.63
CA SER A 371 -1.54 1.07 -17.82
C SER A 371 -0.48 -0.02 -17.86
N THR A 372 -0.81 -1.16 -18.48
CA THR A 372 0.14 -2.24 -18.74
C THR A 372 1.24 -1.78 -19.69
N LEU A 373 0.88 -1.02 -20.72
CA LEU A 373 1.81 -0.37 -21.64
C LEU A 373 2.77 0.56 -20.89
N GLY A 374 2.26 1.44 -20.03
CA GLY A 374 3.09 2.37 -19.27
C GLY A 374 4.07 1.65 -18.35
N ALA A 375 3.63 0.62 -17.64
CA ALA A 375 4.52 -0.20 -16.80
C ALA A 375 5.60 -0.95 -17.60
N TRP A 376 5.28 -1.36 -18.84
CA TRP A 376 6.24 -1.98 -19.74
C TRP A 376 7.22 -0.95 -20.35
N LEU A 377 6.73 0.23 -20.73
CA LEU A 377 7.56 1.34 -21.24
C LEU A 377 8.55 1.81 -20.19
N ASP A 378 8.11 2.08 -18.96
CA ASP A 378 8.95 2.44 -17.80
C ASP A 378 10.10 1.43 -17.64
N ALA A 379 9.78 0.15 -17.51
CA ALA A 379 10.76 -0.93 -17.36
C ALA A 379 11.72 -1.09 -18.56
N THR A 380 11.29 -0.76 -19.77
CA THR A 380 12.09 -0.88 -21.00
C THR A 380 12.98 0.34 -21.20
N PHE A 381 12.43 1.54 -21.04
CA PHE A 381 13.12 2.80 -21.25
C PHE A 381 14.18 3.03 -20.18
N ASP A 382 13.99 2.53 -18.96
CA ASP A 382 15.05 2.48 -17.94
C ASP A 382 16.35 1.87 -18.46
N ARG A 383 16.24 0.78 -19.22
CA ARG A 383 17.38 0.09 -19.81
C ARG A 383 17.87 0.79 -21.06
N ALA A 384 16.94 1.24 -21.91
CA ALA A 384 17.26 1.92 -23.14
C ALA A 384 18.05 3.21 -22.89
N LYS A 385 17.65 4.04 -21.90
CA LYS A 385 18.37 5.26 -21.48
C LYS A 385 19.82 4.94 -21.11
N GLU A 386 20.01 3.94 -20.25
CA GLU A 386 21.33 3.53 -19.79
C GLU A 386 22.24 3.08 -20.94
N TYR A 387 21.74 2.21 -21.83
CA TYR A 387 22.53 1.72 -22.96
C TYR A 387 22.80 2.80 -24.01
N THR A 388 21.85 3.72 -24.20
CA THR A 388 22.03 4.88 -25.09
C THR A 388 23.16 5.78 -24.59
N VAL A 389 23.23 6.02 -23.27
CA VAL A 389 24.31 6.79 -22.65
C VAL A 389 25.66 6.06 -22.74
N PHE A 390 25.68 4.74 -22.56
CA PHE A 390 26.91 3.95 -22.75
C PHE A 390 27.45 4.09 -24.18
N ALA A 391 26.58 4.01 -25.17
CA ALA A 391 26.96 4.22 -26.56
C ALA A 391 27.51 5.63 -26.78
N GLY A 392 26.83 6.67 -26.27
CA GLY A 392 27.31 8.06 -26.36
C GLY A 392 28.69 8.27 -25.75
N LEU A 393 28.93 7.74 -24.54
CA LEU A 393 30.23 7.81 -23.87
C LEU A 393 31.33 7.05 -24.64
N ALA A 394 31.02 5.89 -25.21
CA ALA A 394 31.97 5.10 -25.99
C ALA A 394 32.34 5.81 -27.30
N VAL A 395 31.34 6.30 -28.05
CA VAL A 395 31.53 7.09 -29.27
C VAL A 395 32.39 8.33 -28.99
N GLY A 396 32.07 9.08 -27.94
CA GLY A 396 32.83 10.29 -27.57
C GLY A 396 34.27 10.01 -27.19
N SER A 397 34.53 8.90 -26.47
CA SER A 397 35.88 8.44 -26.12
C SER A 397 36.70 8.07 -27.35
N THR A 398 36.09 7.37 -28.32
CA THR A 398 36.75 7.01 -29.58
C THR A 398 37.01 8.24 -30.45
N ALA A 399 36.04 9.15 -30.56
CA ALA A 399 36.18 10.38 -31.33
C ALA A 399 37.27 11.31 -30.75
N ALA A 400 37.34 11.44 -29.42
CA ALA A 400 38.39 12.20 -28.74
C ALA A 400 39.80 11.59 -28.91
N ALA A 401 39.89 10.26 -29.13
CA ALA A 401 41.15 9.57 -29.36
C ALA A 401 41.85 9.97 -30.66
N VAL A 402 41.11 10.50 -31.63
CA VAL A 402 41.65 10.95 -32.92
C VAL A 402 42.28 12.35 -32.82
N GLY A 403 42.04 13.11 -31.74
CA GLY A 403 42.42 14.54 -31.65
C GLY A 403 43.11 15.02 -30.37
N SER A 404 43.17 14.26 -29.27
CA SER A 404 43.88 14.68 -28.04
C SER A 404 44.23 13.52 -27.10
N SER A 405 45.47 13.47 -26.62
CA SER A 405 46.05 12.39 -25.79
C SER A 405 45.59 12.33 -24.32
N VAL A 406 44.67 13.21 -23.89
CA VAL A 406 44.18 13.26 -22.50
C VAL A 406 42.86 12.49 -22.30
N HIS A 407 42.07 12.28 -23.35
CA HIS A 407 40.74 11.65 -23.29
C HIS A 407 40.55 10.46 -24.26
N GLY A 408 41.60 10.05 -24.95
CA GLY A 408 41.55 9.08 -26.04
C GLY A 408 41.73 7.63 -25.61
N GLY A 409 40.80 6.78 -26.04
CA GLY A 409 40.98 5.32 -26.00
C GLY A 409 39.73 4.61 -26.48
N ASP A 410 39.92 3.46 -27.13
CA ASP A 410 38.83 2.53 -27.34
C ASP A 410 38.32 2.04 -25.97
N VAL A 411 37.05 2.30 -25.67
CA VAL A 411 36.39 1.85 -24.43
C VAL A 411 35.17 0.97 -24.76
N TRP A 412 35.00 0.57 -26.02
CA TRP A 412 33.86 -0.26 -26.42
C TRP A 412 33.85 -1.60 -25.68
N TYR A 413 35.02 -2.19 -25.42
CA TYR A 413 35.09 -3.40 -24.60
C TYR A 413 34.59 -3.16 -23.17
N LEU A 414 34.89 -2.01 -22.56
CA LEU A 414 34.38 -1.65 -21.23
C LEU A 414 32.86 -1.39 -21.27
N ALA A 415 32.37 -0.71 -22.31
CA ALA A 415 30.96 -0.43 -22.50
C ALA A 415 30.15 -1.73 -22.68
N VAL A 416 30.63 -2.65 -23.51
CA VAL A 416 30.01 -3.98 -23.73
C VAL A 416 30.07 -4.81 -22.45
N ALA A 417 31.18 -4.79 -21.72
CA ALA A 417 31.29 -5.48 -20.44
C ALA A 417 30.28 -4.93 -19.41
N ALA A 418 30.16 -3.60 -19.32
CA ALA A 418 29.21 -2.95 -18.41
C ALA A 418 27.75 -3.26 -18.79
N LEU A 419 27.43 -3.20 -20.09
CA LEU A 419 26.13 -3.58 -20.64
C LEU A 419 25.80 -5.04 -20.32
N THR A 420 26.76 -5.95 -20.49
CA THR A 420 26.59 -7.39 -20.22
C THR A 420 26.33 -7.62 -18.74
N LEU A 421 27.18 -7.07 -17.87
CA LEU A 421 27.05 -7.17 -16.42
C LEU A 421 25.67 -6.69 -15.95
N GLN A 422 25.25 -5.51 -16.41
CA GLN A 422 23.98 -4.92 -16.03
C GLN A 422 22.78 -5.71 -16.58
N THR A 423 22.90 -6.25 -17.80
CA THR A 423 21.88 -7.11 -18.40
C THR A 423 21.68 -8.38 -17.60
N CYS A 424 22.77 -9.07 -17.26
CA CYS A 424 22.74 -10.26 -16.41
C CYS A 424 22.11 -9.96 -15.04
N ARG A 425 22.53 -8.87 -14.39
CA ARG A 425 22.02 -8.47 -13.08
C ARG A 425 20.51 -8.22 -13.10
N HIS A 426 20.03 -7.47 -14.07
CA HIS A 426 18.61 -7.22 -14.24
C HIS A 426 17.83 -8.50 -14.52
N MET A 427 18.33 -9.38 -15.40
CA MET A 427 17.68 -10.66 -15.69
C MET A 427 17.53 -11.51 -14.42
N VAL A 428 18.57 -11.58 -13.59
CA VAL A 428 18.56 -12.29 -12.31
C VAL A 428 17.57 -11.65 -11.32
N ASP A 429 17.49 -10.32 -11.27
CA ASP A 429 16.52 -9.58 -10.46
C ASP A 429 15.07 -9.84 -10.90
N PHE A 430 14.80 -9.80 -12.21
CA PHE A 430 13.49 -10.11 -12.76
C PHE A 430 13.10 -11.57 -12.51
N ALA A 431 13.99 -12.53 -12.75
CA ALA A 431 13.73 -13.94 -12.53
C ALA A 431 13.46 -14.26 -11.05
N PHE A 432 14.25 -13.70 -10.14
CA PHE A 432 14.04 -13.87 -8.70
C PHE A 432 12.79 -13.16 -8.19
N GLY A 433 12.45 -12.00 -8.75
CA GLY A 433 11.19 -11.31 -8.47
C GLY A 433 9.97 -12.11 -8.94
N ALA A 434 10.06 -12.71 -10.13
CA ALA A 434 9.01 -13.55 -10.70
C ALA A 434 8.81 -14.85 -9.90
N SER A 435 9.88 -15.51 -9.45
CA SER A 435 9.78 -16.73 -8.63
C SER A 435 9.09 -16.47 -7.29
N LYS A 436 9.36 -15.33 -6.65
CA LYS A 436 8.65 -14.91 -5.43
C LYS A 436 7.15 -14.67 -5.64
N ARG A 437 6.73 -14.21 -6.82
CA ARG A 437 5.31 -14.01 -7.15
C ARG A 437 4.58 -15.32 -7.39
N ARG A 438 5.28 -16.38 -7.80
CA ARG A 438 4.70 -17.71 -8.03
C ARG A 438 4.42 -18.49 -6.75
N LYS A 439 5.07 -18.16 -5.64
CA LYS A 439 4.78 -18.83 -4.36
C LYS A 439 3.34 -18.47 -3.96
N PRO A 440 2.40 -19.43 -3.91
CA PRO A 440 1.04 -19.13 -3.51
C PRO A 440 1.08 -18.51 -2.11
N PRO A 441 0.27 -17.47 -1.84
CA PRO A 441 0.20 -16.93 -0.50
C PRO A 441 -0.14 -18.05 0.47
N GLU A 442 0.47 -18.03 1.66
CA GLU A 442 0.07 -18.92 2.75
C GLU A 442 -1.45 -18.81 2.95
N PRO A 443 -2.19 -19.94 2.92
CA PRO A 443 -3.62 -19.96 3.14
C PRO A 443 -3.93 -19.36 4.51
N ILE A 444 -5.00 -18.58 4.60
CA ILE A 444 -5.56 -18.18 5.89
C ILE A 444 -6.38 -19.38 6.38
N PRO A 445 -6.22 -19.83 7.64
CA PRO A 445 -7.05 -20.91 8.18
C PRO A 445 -8.52 -20.54 8.07
N VAL A 446 -9.33 -21.47 7.52
CA VAL A 446 -10.77 -21.28 7.46
C VAL A 446 -11.35 -21.58 8.84
N LEU A 447 -12.15 -20.66 9.37
CA LEU A 447 -12.83 -20.83 10.65
C LEU A 447 -14.35 -20.83 10.42
N PRO A 448 -15.13 -21.62 11.20
CA PRO A 448 -16.58 -21.53 11.19
C PRO A 448 -17.06 -20.11 11.54
N LEU A 449 -18.21 -19.70 10.98
CA LEU A 449 -18.74 -18.37 11.21
C LEU A 449 -19.39 -18.23 12.58
N GLU A 450 -19.90 -19.32 13.14
CA GLU A 450 -20.50 -19.40 14.47
C GLU A 450 -19.49 -19.40 15.62
N MET A 451 -18.20 -19.65 15.33
CA MET A 451 -17.16 -19.75 16.37
C MET A 451 -16.89 -18.37 17.00
N SER A 452 -17.01 -18.24 18.32
CA SER A 452 -16.87 -16.92 18.97
C SER A 452 -15.43 -16.40 19.05
N ASP A 453 -14.41 -17.27 19.18
CA ASP A 453 -13.01 -16.86 19.35
C ASP A 453 -12.10 -17.21 18.15
N ASP A 454 -10.86 -16.70 18.18
CA ASP A 454 -9.86 -16.88 17.13
C ASP A 454 -8.56 -17.52 17.66
N LYS A 455 -8.58 -18.12 18.86
CA LYS A 455 -7.37 -18.64 19.53
C LYS A 455 -6.63 -19.70 18.71
N VAL A 456 -7.36 -20.44 17.89
CA VAL A 456 -6.80 -21.42 16.94
C VAL A 456 -5.81 -20.78 15.94
N LEU A 457 -5.92 -19.47 15.67
CA LEU A 457 -5.01 -18.74 14.78
C LEU A 457 -3.66 -18.36 15.44
N ASP A 458 -3.55 -18.54 16.75
CA ASP A 458 -2.34 -18.28 17.54
C ASP A 458 -1.56 -19.55 17.91
N GLU A 459 -1.94 -20.72 17.36
CA GLU A 459 -1.07 -21.88 17.43
C GLU A 459 0.33 -21.49 16.93
N PRO A 460 1.39 -21.73 17.73
CA PRO A 460 2.71 -21.23 17.41
C PRO A 460 3.12 -21.80 16.05
N GLU A 461 3.46 -20.91 15.09
CA GLU A 461 4.16 -21.34 13.86
C GLU A 461 5.24 -22.31 14.32
N PRO A 462 5.30 -23.56 13.81
CA PRO A 462 6.27 -24.53 14.25
C PRO A 462 7.62 -23.83 14.16
N ALA A 463 8.23 -23.60 15.34
CA ALA A 463 9.27 -22.61 15.50
C ALA A 463 10.25 -22.79 14.35
N LYS A 464 10.29 -21.84 13.40
CA LYS A 464 11.25 -21.88 12.29
C LYS A 464 12.56 -22.19 12.95
N SER A 465 13.08 -23.40 12.73
CA SER A 465 14.17 -23.92 13.52
C SER A 465 15.26 -22.89 13.41
N ARG A 466 15.47 -22.12 14.49
CA ARG A 466 16.60 -21.21 14.57
C ARG A 466 17.76 -22.14 14.29
N PRO A 467 18.56 -21.90 13.23
CA PRO A 467 19.61 -22.83 12.90
C PRO A 467 20.46 -23.00 14.15
N LYS A 468 20.36 -24.17 14.78
CA LYS A 468 21.23 -24.60 15.87
C LYS A 468 22.56 -24.92 15.21
N GLY A 469 23.26 -23.88 14.82
CA GLY A 469 24.54 -23.93 14.14
C GLY A 469 25.37 -22.76 14.64
N GLY A 470 26.34 -23.05 15.51
CA GLY A 470 27.37 -22.10 15.87
C GLY A 470 28.15 -21.68 14.63
N GLY A 471 28.47 -20.38 14.54
CA GLY A 471 29.28 -19.81 13.45
C GLY A 471 28.48 -19.28 12.26
N LEU A 472 28.74 -18.03 11.87
CA LEU A 472 28.19 -17.25 10.75
C LEU A 472 26.67 -16.94 10.76
N GLY A 473 25.79 -17.88 11.09
CA GLY A 473 24.33 -17.65 11.11
C GLY A 473 23.89 -16.64 12.18
N HIS A 474 24.44 -16.76 13.39
CA HIS A 474 24.19 -15.82 14.49
C HIS A 474 24.75 -14.41 14.18
N LEU A 475 25.91 -14.33 13.53
CA LEU A 475 26.52 -13.06 13.12
C LEU A 475 25.68 -12.36 12.05
N ALA A 476 25.11 -13.11 11.08
CA ALA A 476 24.22 -12.57 10.07
C ALA A 476 22.91 -12.02 10.67
N VAL A 477 22.31 -12.74 11.62
CA VAL A 477 21.10 -12.28 12.34
C VAL A 477 21.42 -11.06 13.21
N TRP A 478 22.54 -11.08 13.95
CA TRP A 478 23.00 -9.98 14.80
C TRP A 478 23.33 -8.71 13.99
N LEU A 479 24.03 -8.85 12.86
CA LEU A 479 24.27 -7.76 11.91
C LEU A 479 22.97 -7.24 11.29
N SER A 480 21.96 -8.10 11.10
CA SER A 480 20.66 -7.67 10.58
C SER A 480 19.84 -6.90 11.61
N GLY A 481 19.82 -7.31 12.88
CA GLY A 481 19.09 -6.61 13.94
C GLY A 481 19.69 -5.26 14.32
N ARG A 482 21.03 -5.15 14.32
CA ARG A 482 21.71 -3.87 14.61
C ARG A 482 21.66 -2.89 13.43
N SER A 483 21.51 -3.41 12.21
CA SER A 483 21.46 -2.61 10.98
C SER A 483 20.23 -1.74 10.80
N GLU A 484 19.10 -2.11 11.42
CA GLU A 484 17.86 -1.33 11.32
C GLU A 484 17.86 -0.12 12.25
N LYS A 485 18.69 -0.15 13.31
CA LYS A 485 18.80 0.94 14.30
C LYS A 485 19.73 2.08 13.87
N VAL A 486 20.62 1.88 12.88
CA VAL A 486 21.56 2.91 12.42
C VAL A 486 21.22 3.35 11.00
N ARG A 487 20.69 4.58 10.87
CA ARG A 487 20.24 5.16 9.59
C ARG A 487 21.32 5.12 8.50
N ALA A 488 22.58 5.31 8.85
CA ALA A 488 23.71 5.22 7.92
C ALA A 488 23.84 3.82 7.30
N PHE A 489 23.65 2.77 8.09
CA PHE A 489 23.79 1.40 7.61
C PHE A 489 22.58 0.96 6.76
N HIS A 490 21.38 1.48 7.05
CA HIS A 490 20.22 1.34 6.15
C HIS A 490 20.53 1.88 4.75
N TRP A 491 21.08 3.10 4.67
CA TRP A 491 21.43 3.71 3.39
C TRP A 491 22.59 3.01 2.70
N PHE A 492 23.61 2.60 3.44
CA PHE A 492 24.72 1.80 2.90
C PHE A 492 24.19 0.52 2.21
N LYS A 493 23.30 -0.22 2.86
CA LYS A 493 22.65 -1.42 2.29
C LYS A 493 21.84 -1.12 1.03
N LYS A 494 21.27 0.07 0.89
CA LYS A 494 20.56 0.48 -0.34
C LYS A 494 21.54 0.85 -1.45
N ILE A 495 22.60 1.60 -1.13
CA ILE A 495 23.59 2.08 -2.08
C ILE A 495 24.45 0.94 -2.64
N ILE A 496 24.84 -0.05 -1.82
CA ILE A 496 25.69 -1.17 -2.27
C ILE A 496 25.05 -1.99 -3.39
N VAL A 497 23.71 -2.04 -3.45
CA VAL A 497 22.96 -2.73 -4.51
C VAL A 497 22.97 -1.95 -5.82
N LEU A 498 23.58 -0.75 -5.87
CA LEU A 498 23.63 0.15 -7.01
C LEU A 498 22.26 0.27 -7.73
N PRO A 499 21.22 0.80 -7.05
CA PRO A 499 19.92 1.03 -7.67
C PRO A 499 20.01 2.00 -8.85
N ILE A 500 18.90 2.18 -9.57
CA ILE A 500 18.84 3.00 -10.79
C ILE A 500 19.35 4.43 -10.52
N GLY A 501 18.86 5.09 -9.46
CA GLY A 501 19.29 6.45 -9.13
C GLY A 501 20.79 6.57 -8.83
N GLU A 502 21.34 5.68 -8.01
CA GLU A 502 22.77 5.67 -7.67
C GLU A 502 23.64 5.41 -8.89
N ARG A 503 23.18 4.56 -9.81
CA ARG A 503 23.90 4.25 -11.04
C ARG A 503 23.92 5.44 -12.00
N PHE A 504 22.77 6.10 -12.20
CA PHE A 504 22.68 7.32 -13.01
C PHE A 504 23.52 8.45 -12.41
N ALA A 505 23.53 8.60 -11.07
CA ALA A 505 24.39 9.53 -10.38
C ALA A 505 25.88 9.20 -10.58
N LEU A 506 26.25 7.92 -10.46
CA LEU A 506 27.63 7.46 -10.70
C LEU A 506 28.07 7.80 -12.13
N ILE A 507 27.23 7.53 -13.14
CA ILE A 507 27.52 7.86 -14.54
C ILE A 507 27.68 9.37 -14.71
N ALA A 508 26.69 10.16 -14.29
CA ALA A 508 26.69 11.61 -14.46
C ALA A 508 27.91 12.25 -13.78
N LEU A 509 28.21 11.89 -12.53
CA LEU A 509 29.31 12.48 -11.76
C LEU A 509 30.67 12.04 -12.30
N SER A 510 30.87 10.75 -12.55
CA SER A 510 32.17 10.27 -13.03
C SER A 510 32.48 10.72 -14.46
N ALA A 511 31.46 10.80 -15.33
CA ALA A 511 31.61 11.36 -16.68
C ALA A 511 31.92 12.86 -16.63
N ALA A 512 31.19 13.62 -15.81
CA ALA A 512 31.38 15.07 -15.70
C ALA A 512 32.69 15.47 -15.02
N ILE A 513 33.22 14.66 -14.10
CA ILE A 513 34.46 14.96 -13.35
C ILE A 513 35.68 14.37 -14.05
N PHE A 514 35.58 13.16 -14.59
CA PHE A 514 36.68 12.42 -15.21
C PHE A 514 36.43 12.21 -16.72
N ASN A 515 36.46 10.97 -17.18
CA ASN A 515 36.28 10.57 -18.57
C ASN A 515 35.46 9.27 -18.67
N ALA A 516 35.13 8.85 -19.90
CA ALA A 516 34.36 7.64 -20.16
C ALA A 516 35.01 6.37 -19.60
N LYS A 517 36.35 6.25 -19.68
CA LYS A 517 37.08 5.08 -19.17
C LYS A 517 36.90 4.91 -17.65
N VAL A 518 37.09 5.99 -16.88
CA VAL A 518 36.86 5.98 -15.42
C VAL A 518 35.40 5.65 -15.10
N THR A 519 34.47 6.21 -15.87
CA THR A 519 33.03 5.95 -15.72
C THR A 519 32.71 4.46 -15.87
N PHE A 520 33.20 3.81 -16.93
CA PHE A 520 32.95 2.38 -17.13
C PHE A 520 33.67 1.49 -16.12
N ILE A 521 34.90 1.83 -15.71
CA ILE A 521 35.61 1.09 -14.65
C ILE A 521 34.83 1.19 -13.33
N ALA A 522 34.33 2.38 -12.97
CA ALA A 522 33.51 2.56 -11.78
C ALA A 522 32.20 1.74 -11.85
N LEU A 523 31.53 1.72 -13.00
CA LEU A 523 30.34 0.89 -13.22
C LEU A 523 30.62 -0.61 -13.11
N LEU A 524 31.72 -1.09 -13.70
CA LEU A 524 32.10 -2.49 -13.66
C LEU A 524 32.48 -2.94 -12.25
N THR A 525 33.32 -2.16 -11.57
CA THR A 525 33.78 -2.45 -10.21
C THR A 525 32.62 -2.44 -9.22
N TRP A 526 31.83 -1.36 -9.19
CA TRP A 526 30.67 -1.28 -8.29
C TRP A 526 29.58 -2.27 -8.69
N GLY A 527 29.31 -2.42 -9.98
CA GLY A 527 28.33 -3.38 -10.50
C GLY A 527 28.67 -4.82 -10.12
N ALA A 528 29.95 -5.20 -10.16
CA ALA A 528 30.41 -6.52 -9.74
C ALA A 528 30.21 -6.73 -8.23
N VAL A 529 30.56 -5.74 -7.40
CA VAL A 529 30.29 -5.77 -5.95
C VAL A 529 28.79 -5.91 -5.68
N ALA A 530 27.96 -5.13 -6.37
CA ALA A 530 26.51 -5.18 -6.24
C ALA A 530 25.96 -6.56 -6.65
N ALA A 531 26.46 -7.15 -7.74
CA ALA A 531 26.07 -8.48 -8.20
C ALA A 531 26.47 -9.57 -7.21
N LEU A 532 27.70 -9.56 -6.70
CA LEU A 532 28.17 -10.49 -5.67
C LEU A 532 27.33 -10.38 -4.40
N TYR A 533 27.03 -9.16 -3.97
CA TYR A 533 26.20 -8.91 -2.79
C TYR A 533 24.77 -9.45 -2.95
N THR A 534 24.12 -9.18 -4.08
CA THR A 534 22.73 -9.62 -4.31
C THR A 534 22.63 -11.11 -4.57
N ILE A 535 23.52 -11.68 -5.39
CA ILE A 535 23.55 -13.12 -5.69
C ILE A 535 23.92 -13.90 -4.43
N GLY A 536 24.96 -13.50 -3.70
CA GLY A 536 25.35 -14.12 -2.44
C GLY A 536 24.21 -14.09 -1.42
N GLY A 537 23.56 -12.94 -1.22
CA GLY A 537 22.40 -12.82 -0.33
C GLY A 537 21.20 -13.67 -0.76
N ARG A 538 21.00 -13.89 -2.06
CA ARG A 538 19.93 -14.78 -2.58
C ARG A 538 20.28 -16.25 -2.40
N PHE A 539 21.53 -16.63 -2.68
CA PHE A 539 22.04 -17.98 -2.52
C PHE A 539 21.97 -18.43 -1.05
N LEU A 540 22.41 -17.59 -0.11
CA LEU A 540 22.27 -17.86 1.32
C LEU A 540 20.80 -18.06 1.71
N ARG A 541 19.90 -17.20 1.22
CA ARG A 541 18.46 -17.35 1.51
C ARG A 541 17.87 -18.64 0.96
N SER A 542 18.30 -19.10 -0.22
CA SER A 542 17.84 -20.39 -0.76
C SER A 542 18.36 -21.58 0.05
N LEU A 543 19.56 -21.50 0.63
CA LEU A 543 20.10 -22.55 1.50
C LEU A 543 19.39 -22.60 2.87
N THR A 544 18.95 -21.45 3.37
CA THR A 544 18.26 -21.36 4.67
C THR A 544 16.75 -21.63 4.61
N GLN A 545 16.17 -21.83 3.42
CA GLN A 545 14.77 -22.21 3.33
C GLN A 545 14.63 -23.67 3.76
N PRO A 546 13.74 -23.99 4.74
CA PRO A 546 13.50 -25.37 5.10
C PRO A 546 13.04 -26.12 3.85
N ARG A 547 13.75 -27.20 3.50
CA ARG A 547 13.29 -28.14 2.47
C ARG A 547 11.93 -28.64 2.94
N THR A 548 10.87 -28.26 2.24
CA THR A 548 9.56 -28.89 2.41
C THR A 548 9.79 -30.38 2.23
N ALA A 549 9.38 -31.18 3.23
CA ALA A 549 9.48 -32.62 3.20
C ALA A 549 8.99 -33.12 1.83
N ARG A 550 9.76 -34.03 1.22
CA ARG A 550 9.26 -34.79 0.07
C ARG A 550 7.95 -35.42 0.52
N LEU A 551 6.89 -35.21 -0.25
CA LEU A 551 5.76 -36.12 -0.19
C LEU A 551 6.32 -37.47 -0.63
N ASP A 552 6.54 -38.36 0.33
CA ASP A 552 6.84 -39.76 0.03
C ASP A 552 5.63 -40.32 -0.74
N ALA A 553 5.93 -40.89 -1.90
CA ALA A 553 4.99 -41.42 -2.88
C ALA A 553 4.36 -42.74 -2.44
#